data_AF-A0A820LRT2-F1
#
_entry.id   AF-A0A820LRT2-F1
#
_cell.length_a   1.000
_cell.length_b   1.000
_cell.length_c   1.000
_cell.angle_alpha   90.00
_cell.angle_beta   90.00
_cell.angle_gamma   90.00
#
_symmetry.space_group_name_H-M   'P 1'
#
loop_
_entity.id
_entity.type
_entity.pdbx_description
1 polymer ?
#
loop_
_entity_poly.entity_id
_entity_poly.type
_entity_poly.pdbx_seq_one_letter_code
_entity_poly.pdbx_strand_id
1 'polypeptide(L)' 'YAPEKIPGLIESNDGDLRNQAGETIAVLYEIARDINSVFAEPPESLLITLEKKANESAKYRGKKE' A
#
# COMPACT_ATOMS: atom_id res chain seq x y z
N TYR A 1 -12.77 -0.74 13.85
CA TYR A 1 -11.39 -0.73 13.32
C TYR A 1 -11.39 0.28 12.18
N ALA A 2 -10.69 1.41 12.30
CA ALA A 2 -10.75 2.47 11.30
C ALA A 2 -9.78 2.15 10.14
N PRO A 3 -10.26 1.83 8.92
CA PRO A 3 -9.41 1.52 7.76
C PRO A 3 -8.50 2.70 7.34
N GLU A 4 -8.80 3.88 7.87
CA GLU A 4 -8.11 5.16 7.71
C GLU A 4 -6.64 5.15 8.15
N LYS A 5 -6.25 4.18 8.99
CA LYS A 5 -4.87 4.09 9.52
C LYS A 5 -3.93 3.24 8.66
N ILE A 6 -4.46 2.40 7.77
CA ILE A 6 -3.64 1.47 6.98
C ILE A 6 -2.73 2.20 5.98
N PRO A 7 -3.17 3.25 5.27
CA PRO A 7 -2.27 4.05 4.43
C PRO A 7 -1.08 4.64 5.19
N GLY A 8 -1.26 4.98 6.48
CA GLY A 8 -0.16 5.47 7.33
C GLY A 8 0.90 4.40 7.66
N LEU A 9 0.55 3.11 7.58
CA LEU A 9 1.49 2.01 7.82
C LEU A 9 2.50 1.84 6.68
N ILE A 10 2.20 2.36 5.49
CA ILE A 10 3.13 2.39 4.35
C ILE A 10 4.35 3.29 4.63
N GLU A 11 4.23 4.24 5.56
CA GLU A 11 5.34 5.10 6.02
C GLU A 11 6.11 4.52 7.20
N SER A 12 5.77 3.32 7.68
CA SER A 12 6.53 2.65 8.74
C SER A 12 8.00 2.47 8.34
N ASN A 13 8.92 2.53 9.30
CA ASN A 13 10.33 2.18 9.08
C ASN A 13 10.55 0.67 8.94
N ASP A 14 9.61 -0.14 9.42
CA ASP A 14 9.62 -1.59 9.32
C ASP A 14 9.21 -2.06 7.91
N GLY A 15 10.10 -2.79 7.24
CA GLY A 15 9.89 -3.24 5.87
C GLY A 15 8.79 -4.30 5.72
N ASP A 16 8.70 -5.24 6.65
CA ASP A 16 7.67 -6.27 6.66
C ASP A 16 6.29 -5.65 6.90
N LEU A 17 6.21 -4.69 7.82
CA LEU A 17 4.96 -3.97 8.08
C LEU A 17 4.49 -3.15 6.87
N ARG A 18 5.42 -2.51 6.13
CA ARG A 18 5.10 -1.80 4.89
C ARG A 18 4.57 -2.75 3.82
N ASN A 19 5.20 -3.92 3.66
CA ASN A 19 4.77 -4.91 2.66
C ASN A 19 3.36 -5.42 2.98
N GLN A 20 3.13 -5.83 4.23
CA GLN A 20 1.82 -6.30 4.68
C GLN A 20 0.74 -5.21 4.54
N ALA A 21 1.07 -3.96 4.83
CA ALA A 21 0.16 -2.84 4.62
C ALA A 21 -0.19 -2.66 3.13
N GLY A 22 0.78 -2.78 2.23
CA GLY A 22 0.57 -2.70 0.78
C GLY A 22 -0.35 -3.80 0.26
N GLU A 23 -0.09 -5.04 0.67
CA GLU A 23 -0.92 -6.21 0.33
C GLU A 23 -2.35 -6.06 0.87
N THR A 24 -2.48 -5.60 2.12
CA THR A 24 -3.80 -5.37 2.74
C THR A 24 -4.58 -4.28 2.00
N ILE A 25 -3.92 -3.18 1.60
CA ILE A 25 -4.54 -2.13 0.79
C ILE A 25 -5.04 -2.74 -0.52
N ALA A 26 -4.21 -3.49 -1.25
CA ALA A 26 -4.60 -4.09 -2.52
C ALA A 26 -5.86 -4.96 -2.38
N VAL A 27 -5.91 -5.83 -1.38
CA VAL A 27 -7.06 -6.70 -1.11
C VAL A 27 -8.32 -5.89 -0.77
N LEU A 28 -8.21 -4.84 0.04
CA LEU A 28 -9.35 -3.99 0.38
C LEU A 28 -9.94 -3.30 -0.86
N TYR A 29 -9.08 -2.82 -1.76
CA TYR A 29 -9.50 -2.19 -3.01
C TYR A 29 -10.10 -3.20 -4.00
N GLU A 30 -9.57 -4.42 -4.05
CA GLU A 30 -10.14 -5.52 -4.86
C GLU A 30 -11.55 -5.90 -4.38
N ILE A 31 -11.72 -6.12 -3.08
CA ILE A 31 -13.01 -6.43 -2.47
C ILE A 31 -14.00 -5.28 -2.68
N ALA A 32 -13.57 -4.03 -2.47
CA ALA A 32 -14.43 -2.87 -2.66
C ALA A 32 -14.87 -2.70 -4.11
N ARG A 33 -14.00 -3.00 -5.08
CA ARG A 33 -14.32 -3.00 -6.51
C ARG A 33 -15.33 -4.09 -6.88
N ASP A 34 -15.26 -5.26 -6.26
CA ASP A 34 -16.16 -6.38 -6.53
C ASP A 34 -17.56 -6.15 -5.93
N ILE A 35 -17.63 -5.57 -4.73
CA ILE A 35 -18.89 -5.38 -4.00
C ILE A 35 -19.65 -4.11 -4.44
N ASN A 36 -18.93 -3.07 -4.90
CA ASN A 36 -19.54 -1.78 -5.24
C ASN A 36 -19.39 -1.46 -6.74
N SER A 37 -20.50 -1.45 -7.47
CA SER A 37 -20.54 -1.09 -8.91
C SER A 37 -20.21 0.38 -9.20
N VAL A 38 -20.27 1.25 -8.19
CA VAL A 38 -19.87 2.67 -8.25
C VAL A 38 -18.61 2.89 -7.41
N PHE A 39 -17.68 1.95 -7.49
CA PHE A 39 -16.41 2.01 -6.78
C PHE A 39 -15.60 3.25 -7.17
N ALA A 40 -15.23 4.06 -6.17
CA ALA A 40 -14.37 5.22 -6.35
C ALA A 40 -12.91 4.80 -6.28
N GLU A 41 -12.13 5.16 -7.31
CA GLU A 41 -10.71 4.81 -7.39
C GLU A 41 -9.90 5.34 -6.20
N PRO A 42 -8.79 4.66 -5.84
CA PRO A 42 -7.87 5.16 -4.83
C PRO A 42 -7.42 6.59 -5.15
N PRO A 43 -7.26 7.46 -4.13
CA PRO A 43 -6.76 8.80 -4.36
C PRO A 43 -5.35 8.76 -4.95
N GLU A 44 -5.06 9.66 -5.90
CA GLU A 44 -3.77 9.74 -6.60
C GLU A 44 -2.58 9.82 -5.63
N SER A 45 -2.74 10.51 -4.50
CA SER A 45 -1.71 10.61 -3.46
C SER A 45 -1.30 9.26 -2.89
N LEU A 46 -2.23 8.31 -2.75
CA LEU A 46 -1.91 6.95 -2.29
C LEU A 46 -1.13 6.19 -3.35
N LEU A 47 -1.49 6.34 -4.64
CA LEU A 47 -0.79 5.70 -5.75
C LEU A 47 0.67 6.18 -5.86
N ILE A 48 0.89 7.49 -5.75
CA ILE A 48 2.23 8.09 -5.75
C ILE A 48 3.06 7.55 -4.59
N THR A 49 2.48 7.45 -3.39
CA THR A 49 3.18 6.88 -2.23
C THR A 49 3.56 5.41 -2.45
N LEU A 50 2.64 4.59 -2.97
CA LEU A 50 2.91 3.18 -3.25
C LEU A 50 4.00 3.01 -4.32
N GLU A 51 3.95 3.79 -5.40
CA GLU A 51 4.97 3.78 -6.45
C GLU A 51 6.35 4.16 -5.91
N LYS A 52 6.42 5.23 -5.09
CA LYS A 52 7.66 5.67 -4.47
C LYS A 52 8.26 4.56 -3.59
N LYS A 53 7.46 3.93 -2.72
CA LYS A 53 7.94 2.85 -1.83
C LYS A 53 8.36 1.58 -2.58
N ALA A 54 7.68 1.25 -3.68
CA ALA A 54 8.07 0.14 -4.56
C ALA A 54 9.47 0.40 -5.18
N ASN A 55 9.73 1.64 -5.60
CA ASN A 55 11.01 2.05 -6.18
C ASN A 55 12.12 2.27 -5.14
N GLU A 56 11.79 2.71 -3.93
CA GLU A 56 12.77 2.83 -2.82
C GLU A 56 13.29 1.45 -2.39
N SER A 57 12.41 0.45 -2.35
CA SER A 57 12.80 -0.94 -2.04
C SER A 57 13.77 -1.54 -3.07
N ALA A 58 13.73 -1.07 -4.33
CA ALA A 58 14.66 -1.51 -5.38
C ALA A 58 16.11 -1.08 -5.15
N LYS A 59 16.36 0.04 -4.45
CA LYS A 59 17.72 0.48 -4.07
C LYS A 59 18.33 -0.39 -2.96
N TYR A 60 17.51 -1.05 -2.15
CA TYR A 60 17.97 -1.89 -1.03
C TYR A 60 17.90 -3.40 -1.33
N ARG A 61 17.18 -3.82 -2.38
CA ARG A 61 17.12 -5.22 -2.85
C ARG A 61 18.46 -5.83 -3.27
N GLY A 62 19.50 -5.01 -3.46
CA GLY A 62 20.84 -5.43 -3.91
C GLY A 62 21.90 -5.59 -2.80
N LYS A 63 21.58 -5.32 -1.54
CA LYS A 63 22.49 -5.58 -0.41
C LYS A 63 21.84 -6.56 0.56
N LYS A 64 21.71 -7.82 0.12
CA LYS A 64 21.70 -8.92 1.10
C LYS A 64 23.09 -8.95 1.72
N GLU A 65 23.18 -8.61 2.99
CA GLU A 65 24.21 -9.20 3.85
C GLU A 65 23.98 -10.72 3.95
#